data_AF-A0A268QUJ5-F1
#
_entry.id   AF-A0A268QUJ5-F1
#
_cell.length_a   1.000
_cell.length_b   1.000
_cell.length_c   1.000
_cell.angle_alpha   90.00
_cell.angle_beta   90.00
_cell.angle_gamma   90.00
#
_symmetry.space_group_name_H-M   'P 1'
#
loop_
_entity.id
_entity.type
_entity.pdbx_description
1 polymer ?
#
loop_
_entity_poly.entity_id
_entity_poly.type
_entity_poly.pdbx_seq_one_letter_code
_entity_poly.pdbx_strand_id
1 'polypeptide(L)' 'VLKSFQNFKVSDSHFIPSTGYGYDDIGRDTLEEIYAEVFGGEAGLVRPQIISGTHAISIALFGVLRPGDE' A
#
# COMPACT_ATOMS: atom_id res chain seq x y z
N VAL A 1 -0.89 5.64 -14.36
CA VAL A 1 -0.87 4.17 -14.15
C VAL A 1 0.20 3.48 -14.98
N LEU A 2 0.07 3.29 -16.30
CA LEU A 2 1.04 2.52 -17.11
C LEU A 2 2.50 2.97 -16.92
N LYS A 3 2.75 4.28 -16.94
CA LYS A 3 4.08 4.85 -16.74
C LYS A 3 4.66 4.50 -15.35
N SER A 4 3.83 4.47 -14.31
CA SER A 4 4.27 4.13 -12.95
C SER A 4 4.71 2.66 -12.87
N PHE A 5 3.93 1.74 -13.46
CA PHE A 5 4.32 0.33 -13.60
C PHE A 5 5.65 0.17 -14.32
N GLN A 6 5.93 0.98 -15.35
CA GLN A 6 7.21 0.98 -16.06
C GLN A 6 8.35 1.56 -15.21
N ASN A 7 8.11 2.64 -14.47
CA ASN A 7 9.09 3.28 -13.59
C ASN A 7 9.57 2.32 -12.50
N PHE A 8 8.63 1.62 -11.86
CA PHE A 8 8.92 0.62 -10.82
C PHE A 8 9.28 -0.76 -11.38
N LYS A 9 9.42 -0.91 -12.70
CA LYS A 9 9.86 -2.14 -13.37
C LYS A 9 9.07 -3.37 -12.94
N VAL A 10 7.75 -3.24 -12.89
CA VAL A 10 6.87 -4.36 -12.53
C VAL A 10 7.10 -5.52 -13.49
N SER A 11 7.20 -6.71 -12.92
CA SER A 11 7.48 -7.98 -13.59
C SER A 11 6.69 -9.09 -12.93
N ASP A 12 6.72 -10.28 -13.54
CA ASP A 12 6.12 -11.50 -12.99
C ASP A 12 6.63 -11.88 -11.60
N SER A 13 7.88 -11.53 -11.26
CA SER A 13 8.43 -11.76 -9.92
C SER A 13 7.70 -10.98 -8.82
N HIS A 14 7.04 -9.86 -9.16
CA HIS A 14 6.22 -9.09 -8.22
C HIS A 14 4.86 -9.74 -7.94
N PHE A 15 4.49 -10.79 -8.66
CA PHE A 15 3.25 -11.53 -8.45
C PHE A 15 3.45 -12.82 -7.63
N ILE A 16 4.66 -13.05 -7.11
CA ILE A 16 4.97 -14.20 -6.28
C ILE A 16 4.29 -14.03 -4.91
N PRO A 17 3.46 -14.98 -4.46
CA PRO A 17 2.83 -14.89 -3.14
C PRO A 17 3.87 -14.97 -2.01
N SER A 18 3.69 -14.15 -0.97
CA SER A 18 4.37 -14.32 0.32
C SER A 18 3.50 -15.15 1.28
N THR A 19 4.15 -15.82 2.24
CA THR A 19 3.47 -16.61 3.29
C THR A 19 4.05 -16.30 4.67
N GLY A 20 3.41 -16.78 5.74
CA GLY A 20 3.86 -16.53 7.11
C GLY A 20 3.79 -15.04 7.46
N TYR A 21 4.89 -14.49 7.99
CA TYR A 21 4.95 -13.07 8.38
C TYR A 21 4.94 -12.10 7.18
N GLY A 22 5.34 -12.55 5.99
CA GLY A 22 5.41 -11.72 4.80
C GLY A 22 6.46 -10.59 4.87
N TYR A 23 7.60 -10.84 5.51
CA TYR A 23 8.74 -9.92 5.42
C TYR A 23 9.33 -9.91 4.00
N ASP A 24 9.88 -8.77 3.60
CA ASP A 24 10.57 -8.57 2.31
C ASP A 24 9.73 -8.96 1.07
N ASP A 25 8.42 -8.71 1.13
CA ASP A 25 7.50 -8.94 0.01
C ASP A 25 7.58 -7.80 -0.99
N ILE A 26 8.48 -7.96 -1.97
CA ILE A 26 8.71 -6.98 -3.05
C ILE A 26 7.45 -6.70 -3.87
N GLY A 27 6.55 -7.68 -4.04
CA GLY A 27 5.36 -7.52 -4.87
C GLY A 27 4.38 -6.56 -4.22
N ARG A 28 4.15 -6.79 -2.94
CA ARG A 28 3.33 -5.93 -2.09
C ARG A 28 3.94 -4.54 -1.94
N ASP A 29 5.24 -4.44 -1.66
CA ASP A 29 5.87 -3.15 -1.38
C ASP A 29 5.92 -2.29 -2.68
N THR A 30 6.24 -2.88 -3.84
CA THR A 30 6.17 -2.18 -5.14
C THR A 30 4.74 -1.74 -5.49
N LEU A 31 3.71 -2.53 -5.15
CA LEU A 31 2.32 -2.13 -5.38
C LEU A 31 1.97 -0.85 -4.60
N GLU A 32 2.47 -0.73 -3.37
CA GLU A 32 2.26 0.45 -2.53
C GLU A 32 2.96 1.68 -3.09
N GLU A 33 4.19 1.54 -3.59
CA GLU A 33 4.92 2.62 -4.27
C GLU A 33 4.20 3.11 -5.54
N ILE A 34 3.64 2.19 -6.34
CA ILE A 34 2.85 2.53 -7.52
C ILE A 34 1.60 3.33 -7.15
N TYR A 35 0.87 2.90 -6.11
CA TYR A 35 -0.29 3.65 -5.63
C TYR A 35 0.11 5.04 -5.15
N ALA A 36 1.20 5.15 -4.38
CA ALA A 36 1.73 6.43 -3.93
C ALA A 36 2.03 7.36 -5.12
N GLU A 37 2.81 6.90 -6.10
CA GLU A 37 3.19 7.70 -7.27
C GLU A 37 1.97 8.11 -8.11
N VAL A 38 1.01 7.21 -8.32
CA VAL A 38 -0.18 7.49 -9.14
C VAL A 38 -1.11 8.49 -8.46
N PHE A 39 -1.27 8.42 -7.13
CA PHE A 39 -2.11 9.35 -6.37
C PHE A 39 -1.37 10.62 -5.95
N GLY A 40 -0.06 10.74 -6.25
CA GLY A 40 0.76 11.89 -5.88
C GLY A 40 1.07 11.98 -4.39
N GLY A 41 0.99 10.86 -3.66
CA GLY A 41 1.39 10.75 -2.27
C GLY A 41 2.86 10.33 -2.16
N GLU A 42 3.48 10.63 -1.01
CA GLU A 42 4.85 10.19 -0.70
C GLU A 42 4.92 8.70 -0.37
N ALA A 43 3.82 8.13 0.15
CA ALA A 43 3.69 6.73 0.52
C ALA A 43 2.24 6.25 0.33
N GLY A 44 2.05 4.93 0.25
CA GLY A 44 0.76 4.27 0.17
C GLY A 44 0.72 3.03 1.05
N LEU A 45 -0.47 2.62 1.50
CA LEU A 45 -0.69 1.36 2.22
C LEU A 45 -1.88 0.64 1.58
N VAL A 46 -1.59 -0.39 0.77
CA VAL A 46 -2.58 -1.06 -0.08
C VAL A 46 -2.44 -2.55 0.08
N ARG A 47 -3.24 -3.11 0.98
CA ARG A 47 -3.10 -4.51 1.37
C ARG A 47 -4.45 -5.21 1.56
N PRO A 48 -4.55 -6.53 1.31
CA PRO A 48 -5.75 -7.32 1.60
C PRO A 48 -6.21 -7.27 3.07
N GLN A 49 -5.31 -6.94 3.99
CA GLN A 49 -5.61 -6.72 5.42
C GLN A 49 -6.58 -5.54 5.62
N ILE A 50 -6.65 -4.59 4.68
CA ILE A 50 -7.61 -3.49 4.69
C ILE A 50 -8.88 -3.93 3.96
N ILE A 51 -9.79 -4.55 4.70
CA ILE A 51 -10.97 -5.25 4.14
C ILE A 51 -12.01 -4.37 3.43
N SER A 52 -12.00 -3.04 3.60
CA SER A 52 -12.98 -2.15 2.97
C SER A 52 -12.53 -0.69 2.97
N GLY A 53 -13.21 0.17 2.21
CA GLY A 53 -12.99 1.62 2.25
C GLY A 53 -13.28 2.24 3.62
N THR A 54 -14.34 1.79 4.30
CA THR A 54 -14.64 2.24 5.68
C THR A 54 -13.53 1.84 6.65
N HIS A 55 -12.95 0.65 6.49
CA HIS A 55 -11.80 0.23 7.29
C HIS A 55 -10.57 1.09 7.02
N ALA A 56 -10.28 1.42 5.75
CA ALA A 56 -9.17 2.29 5.38
C ALA A 56 -9.30 3.69 6.02
N ILE A 57 -10.48 4.31 5.96
CA ILE A 57 -10.76 5.61 6.58
C ILE A 57 -10.56 5.53 8.10
N SER A 58 -11.08 4.47 8.73
CA SER A 58 -10.92 4.25 10.16
C SER A 58 -9.44 4.13 10.57
N ILE A 59 -8.64 3.34 9.84
CA ILE A 59 -7.19 3.22 10.09
C ILE A 59 -6.51 4.60 10.00
N ALA A 60 -6.83 5.39 8.97
CA ALA A 60 -6.24 6.72 8.80
C ALA A 60 -6.56 7.65 9.98
N LEU A 61 -7.82 7.65 10.44
CA LEU A 61 -8.26 8.45 11.58
C LEU A 61 -7.59 8.00 12.88
N PHE A 62 -7.70 6.72 13.25
CA PHE A 62 -7.15 6.20 14.51
C PHE A 62 -5.61 6.13 14.51
N GLY A 63 -4.98 6.01 13.34
CA GLY A 63 -3.53 6.02 13.20
C GLY A 63 -2.92 7.39 13.53
N VAL A 64 -3.63 8.47 13.18
CA VAL A 64 -3.15 9.86 13.35
C VAL A 64 -3.68 10.51 14.62
N LEU A 65 -4.98 10.43 14.89
CA LEU A 65 -5.62 11.11 16.02
C LEU A 65 -5.19 10.54 17.38
N ARG A 66 -5.13 11.41 18.38
CA ARG A 66 -4.80 11.10 19.78
C ARG A 66 -5.88 11.65 20.72
N PRO A 67 -5.95 11.18 21.98
CA PRO A 67 -6.91 11.70 22.94
C PRO A 67 -6.79 13.23 23.10
N GLY A 68 -7.88 13.93 22.77
CA GLY A 68 -7.95 15.41 22.82
C GLY A 68 -7.85 16.12 21.47
N ASP A 69 -7.54 15.41 20.38
CA ASP A 69 -7.59 15.97 19.02
C ASP A 69 -9.05 16.08 18.51
N GLU A 70 -9.30 17.03 17.60
CA GLU A 70 -10.56 17.21 16.84
C GLU A 70 -10.35 17.03 15.33
#